data_AF-A0A2H9NUT3-F1
#
_entry.id   AF-A0A2H9NUT3-F1
#
_cell.length_a   1.000
_cell.length_b   1.000
_cell.length_c   1.000
_cell.angle_alpha   90.00
_cell.angle_beta   90.00
_cell.angle_gamma   90.00
#
_symmetry.space_group_name_H-M   'P 1'
#
loop_
_entity.id
_entity.type
_entity.pdbx_description
1 polymer ?
#
loop_
_entity_poly.entity_id
_entity_poly.type
_entity_poly.pdbx_seq_one_letter_code
_entity_poly.pdbx_strand_id
1 'polypeptide(L)' 'MDPPQVYIIISLVAFAIIAALLFFIKKSKKEKRLTPLAGAAFACLLAGIIFGEERLIGYSLIGIGVILSIIDIIQKR' A
#
# COMPACT_ATOMS: atom_id res chain seq x y z
N MET A 1 17.36 -13.49 22.30
CA MET A 1 16.45 -13.67 21.16
C MET A 1 17.30 -13.81 19.94
N ASP A 2 17.15 -14.90 19.20
CA ASP A 2 17.91 -15.06 17.96
C ASP A 2 17.48 -13.98 16.97
N PRO A 3 18.40 -13.38 16.20
CA PRO A 3 18.09 -12.31 15.25
C PRO A 3 16.88 -12.63 14.34
N PRO A 4 16.69 -13.86 13.84
CA PRO A 4 15.53 -14.23 13.03
C PRO A 4 14.17 -14.13 13.76
N GLN A 5 14.12 -14.43 15.07
CA GLN A 5 12.88 -14.38 15.85
C GLN A 5 12.38 -12.95 16.05
N VAL A 6 13.29 -11.99 16.16
CA VAL A 6 12.94 -10.58 16.34
C VAL A 6 12.22 -10.04 15.09
N TYR A 7 12.70 -10.36 13.89
CA TYR A 7 12.05 -9.96 12.64
C TYR A 7 10.65 -10.55 12.47
N ILE A 8 10.47 -11.83 12.86
CA ILE A 8 9.16 -12.48 12.77
C ILE A 8 8.16 -11.80 13.71
N ILE A 9 8.57 -11.51 14.95
CA ILE A 9 7.71 -10.82 15.92
C ILE A 9 7.34 -9.42 15.42
N ILE A 10 8.30 -8.65 14.89
CA ILE A 10 8.05 -7.31 14.35
C ILE A 10 7.06 -7.37 13.18
N SER A 11 7.27 -8.27 12.22
CA SER A 11 6.37 -8.45 11.06
C SER A 11 4.96 -8.85 11.49
N LEU A 12 4.84 -9.74 12.48
CA LEU A 12 3.54 -10.18 13.01
C LEU A 12 2.79 -9.03 13.69
N VAL A 13 3.48 -8.24 14.51
CA VAL A 13 2.90 -7.06 15.17
C VAL A 13 2.49 -6.01 14.13
N ALA A 14 3.33 -5.72 13.14
CA ALA A 14 3.00 -4.79 12.06
C ALA A 14 1.76 -5.24 11.29
N PHE A 15 1.67 -6.53 10.95
CA PHE A 15 0.51 -7.09 10.24
C PHE A 15 -0.78 -6.99 11.08
N ALA A 16 -0.70 -7.28 12.39
CA ALA A 16 -1.82 -7.14 13.31
C ALA A 16 -2.33 -5.68 13.40
N ILE A 17 -1.41 -4.70 13.43
CA ILE A 17 -1.75 -3.27 13.43
C ILE A 17 -2.46 -2.88 12.13
N ILE A 18 -1.93 -3.29 10.97
CA ILE A 18 -2.55 -3.02 9.66
C ILE A 18 -3.95 -3.63 9.61
N ALA A 19 -4.11 -4.88 10.02
CA ALA A 19 -5.40 -5.56 10.04
C ALA A 19 -6.42 -4.86 10.95
N ALA A 20 -6.01 -4.47 12.17
CA ALA A 20 -6.84 -3.70 13.08
C ALA A 20 -7.25 -2.36 12.46
N LEU A 21 -6.30 -1.62 11.90
CA LEU A 21 -6.55 -0.33 11.24
C LEU A 21 -7.58 -0.47 10.11
N LEU A 22 -7.41 -1.47 9.23
CA LEU A 22 -8.36 -1.75 8.14
C LEU A 22 -9.75 -2.11 8.66
N PHE A 23 -9.83 -2.89 9.74
CA PHE A 23 -11.10 -3.25 10.37
C PHE A 23 -11.83 -2.04 10.95
N PHE A 24 -11.10 -1.12 11.61
CA PHE A 24 -11.68 0.11 12.16
C PHE A 24 -12.09 1.12 11.07
N ILE A 25 -11.37 1.21 9.96
CA ILE A 25 -11.68 2.12 8.84
C ILE A 25 -12.96 1.70 8.08
N LYS A 26 -13.35 0.41 8.13
CA LYS A 26 -14.50 -0.14 7.38
C LYS A 26 -15.86 0.47 7.78
N LYS A 27 -15.96 1.26 8.84
CA LYS A 27 -17.24 1.68 9.44
C LYS A 27 -17.92 2.89 8.78
N SER A 28 -17.32 3.57 7.81
CA SER A 28 -17.97 4.76 7.22
C SER A 28 -17.56 5.03 5.78
N LYS A 29 -18.43 4.65 4.83
CA LYS A 29 -19.00 5.50 3.77
C LYS A 29 -19.52 4.64 2.61
N LYS A 30 -20.68 5.05 2.08
CA LYS A 30 -21.26 4.62 0.79
C LYS A 30 -20.15 4.26 -0.19
N GLU A 31 -20.22 3.06 -0.77
CA GLU A 31 -19.29 2.53 -1.78
C GLU A 31 -18.88 3.62 -2.80
N LYS A 32 -17.80 4.35 -2.52
CA LYS A 32 -17.12 5.11 -3.55
C LYS A 32 -16.36 4.06 -4.34
N ARG A 33 -16.99 3.58 -5.41
CA ARG A 33 -16.39 2.62 -6.36
C ARG A 33 -14.91 2.93 -6.53
N LEU A 34 -14.08 1.89 -6.40
CA LEU A 34 -12.67 1.95 -6.75
C LEU A 34 -12.58 2.50 -8.17
N THR A 35 -11.98 3.68 -8.28
CA THR A 35 -11.73 4.27 -9.58
C THR A 35 -10.64 3.44 -10.27
N PRO A 36 -10.72 3.24 -11.59
CA PRO A 36 -9.70 2.50 -12.33
C PRO A 36 -8.29 3.03 -12.06
N LEU A 37 -8.17 4.35 -11.84
CA LEU A 37 -6.94 5.04 -11.51
C LEU A 37 -6.39 4.64 -10.12
N ALA A 38 -7.26 4.51 -9.10
CA ALA A 38 -6.87 4.00 -7.80
C ALA A 38 -6.40 2.53 -7.86
N GLY A 39 -7.03 1.71 -8.72
CA GLY A 39 -6.58 0.35 -8.99
C GLY A 39 -5.20 0.31 -9.65
N ALA A 40 -4.96 1.15 -10.66
CA ALA A 40 -3.67 1.26 -11.32
C ALA A 40 -2.57 1.75 -10.38
N ALA A 41 -2.86 2.76 -9.55
CA ALA A 41 -1.95 3.26 -8.54
C ALA A 41 -1.55 2.18 -7.53
N PHE A 42 -2.52 1.40 -7.07
CA PHE A 42 -2.28 0.29 -6.15
C PHE A 42 -1.45 -0.82 -6.80
N ALA A 43 -1.72 -1.15 -8.06
CA ALA A 43 -0.93 -2.11 -8.82
C ALA A 43 0.53 -1.65 -8.99
N CYS A 44 0.76 -0.36 -9.29
CA CYS A 44 2.11 0.21 -9.35
C CYS A 44 2.83 0.16 -8.00
N LEU A 45 2.15 0.46 -6.90
CA LEU A 45 2.73 0.36 -5.55
C LEU A 45 3.11 -1.09 -5.21
N LEU A 46 2.21 -2.06 -5.46
CA LEU A 46 2.50 -3.48 -5.24
C LEU A 46 3.67 -3.96 -6.09
N ALA A 47 3.68 -3.61 -7.38
CA ALA A 47 4.78 -3.95 -8.27
C ALA A 47 6.10 -3.31 -7.81
N GLY A 48 6.09 -2.05 -7.35
CA GLY A 48 7.29 -1.41 -6.82
C GLY A 48 7.82 -2.05 -5.53
N ILE A 49 6.93 -2.59 -4.68
CA ILE A 49 7.32 -3.35 -3.48
C ILE A 49 7.92 -4.71 -3.87
N ILE A 50 7.33 -5.42 -4.84
CA ILE A 50 7.81 -6.74 -5.31
C ILE A 50 9.16 -6.61 -6.03
N PHE A 51 9.33 -5.59 -6.89
CA PHE A 51 10.58 -5.28 -7.58
C PHE A 51 11.55 -4.46 -6.71
N GLY A 52 11.35 -4.41 -5.39
CA GLY A 52 12.18 -3.62 -4.47
C GLY A 52 13.65 -4.04 -4.40
N GLU A 53 13.98 -5.25 -4.85
CA GLU A 53 15.36 -5.72 -5.03
C GLU A 53 16.10 -4.88 -6.08
N GLU A 54 15.42 -4.55 -7.18
CA GLU A 54 15.89 -3.64 -8.23
C GLU A 54 15.52 -2.21 -7.85
N ARG A 55 16.28 -1.63 -6.91
CA ARG A 55 16.04 -0.31 -6.30
C ARG A 55 15.55 0.76 -7.28
N LEU A 56 16.17 0.88 -8.45
CA LEU A 56 15.79 1.85 -9.50
C LEU A 56 14.36 1.64 -10.02
N ILE A 57 14.00 0.39 -10.32
CA ILE A 57 12.69 0.01 -10.84
C ILE A 57 11.65 0.11 -9.71
N GLY A 58 11.96 -0.48 -8.55
CA GLY A 58 11.08 -0.46 -7.38
C GLY A 58 10.67 0.96 -6.96
N TYR A 59 11.63 1.87 -6.78
CA TYR A 59 11.34 3.25 -6.38
C TYR A 59 10.60 4.04 -7.46
N SER A 60 10.90 3.80 -8.75
CA SER A 60 10.18 4.45 -9.85
C SER A 60 8.71 4.04 -9.88
N LEU A 61 8.44 2.75 -9.73
CA LEU A 61 7.08 2.21 -9.67
C LEU A 61 6.30 2.71 -8.44
N ILE A 62 6.95 2.79 -7.28
CA ILE A 62 6.35 3.41 -6.09
C ILE A 62 6.02 4.88 -6.37
N GLY A 63 6.96 5.63 -6.94
CA GLY A 63 6.76 7.04 -7.29
C GLY A 63 5.59 7.25 -8.25
N ILE A 64 5.48 6.44 -9.30
CA ILE A 64 4.36 6.47 -10.25
C ILE A 64 3.04 6.16 -9.54
N GLY A 65 3.02 5.14 -8.67
CA GLY A 65 1.82 4.79 -7.89
C GLY A 65 1.35 5.93 -6.98
N VAL A 66 2.27 6.65 -6.35
CA VAL A 66 1.94 7.83 -5.54
C VAL A 66 1.39 8.97 -6.40
N ILE A 67 2.02 9.27 -7.54
CA ILE A 67 1.55 10.31 -8.47
C ILE A 67 0.13 10.00 -8.97
N LEU A 68 -0.11 8.76 -9.41
CA LEU A 68 -1.43 8.32 -9.85
C LEU A 68 -2.48 8.43 -8.74
N SER A 69 -2.10 8.12 -7.50
CA SER A 69 -2.99 8.29 -6.33
C SER A 69 -3.35 9.76 -6.10
N ILE A 70 -2.39 10.67 -6.23
CA ILE A 70 -2.62 12.12 -6.11
C ILE A 70 -3.56 12.61 -7.21
N ILE A 71 -3.33 12.18 -8.47
CA ILE A 71 -4.19 12.53 -9.60
C ILE A 71 -5.62 12.04 -9.36
N ASP A 72 -5.80 10.79 -8.88
CA ASP A 72 -7.13 10.25 -8.55
C ASP A 72 -7.84 11.10 -7.48
N ILE A 73 -7.12 11.54 -6.44
CA ILE A 73 -7.67 12.40 -5.39
C ILE A 73 -8.10 13.76 -5.94
N ILE A 74 -7.31 14.37 -6.83
CA ILE A 74 -7.61 15.66 -7.44
C ILE A 74 -8.79 15.54 -8.43
N GLN A 75 -8.83 14.47 -9.23
CA GLN A 75 -9.85 14.26 -10.26
C GLN A 75 -11.19 13.77 -9.71
N LYS A 76 -11.19 13.10 -8.55
CA LYS A 76 -12.39 12.61 -7.85
C LYS A 76 -12.98 13.63 -6.88
N ARG A 77 -12.40 14.84 -6.81
CA ARG A 77 -12.91 16.01 -6.09
C ARG A 77 -13.78 16.85 -7.02
#